data_AF-A0A430A775-F1
#
_entry.id   AF-A0A430A775-F1
#
_cell.length_a   1.000
_cell.length_b   1.000
_cell.length_c   1.000
_cell.angle_alpha   90.00
_cell.angle_beta   90.00
_cell.angle_gamma   90.00
#
_symmetry.space_group_name_H-M   'P 1'
#
loop_
_entity.id
_entity.type
_entity.pdbx_description
1 polymer ?
#
loop_
_entity_poly.entity_id
_entity_poly.type
_entity_poly.pdbx_seq_one_letter_code
_entity_poly.pdbx_strand_id
1 'polypeptide(L)'
;MKVSLLIDIVINWLSSAKEVSYKANMVYEDYTDMHQIPVEIDRRFIEKAMNRLTFFHFDNLKKYMPLLNSREEFLGGKWLNITNRTIYANVPMKMTRHDLTAQEKLRIVELYLAEVAQKIKKNFNSHRGTNKFIGYPVKDYVTDYKKRIPNYDTSKLFMDKNPQTVQRFVIDDDYFVYESAIINLTEKQLIDRIGERVQELKEHYSEVYLIRMDENMHRESAKSENMKLHEFNPNAKDVHFEGFQPDFILYLQNADFFLQVFIEPKGGKIEEQQWKEDLLMYINENEAELAFEDEIDGVKIKGLKFYTINDGRNTMKQLAQIVIDGEFRGLSM
;
A
#
# COMPACT_ATOMS: atom_id res chain seq x y z
N MET A 1 4.15 6.33 -19.26
CA MET A 1 3.54 7.04 -18.12
C MET A 1 2.73 8.23 -18.64
N LYS A 2 1.46 8.02 -19.03
CA LYS A 2 0.51 9.13 -19.13
C LYS A 2 0.07 9.39 -17.69
N VAL A 3 0.44 10.53 -17.15
CA VAL A 3 -0.04 10.95 -15.83
C VAL A 3 -1.52 11.32 -16.03
N SER A 4 -2.45 10.39 -15.79
CA SER A 4 -3.88 10.67 -15.85
C SER A 4 -4.30 11.49 -14.62
N LEU A 5 -3.95 12.76 -14.61
CA LEU A 5 -4.46 13.74 -13.64
C LEU A 5 -5.62 14.48 -14.30
N LEU A 6 -6.79 13.85 -14.40
CA LEU A 6 -8.00 14.40 -15.04
C LEU A 6 -8.94 15.14 -14.07
N ILE A 7 -8.44 15.63 -12.93
CA ILE A 7 -9.27 16.36 -11.96
C ILE A 7 -8.58 17.67 -11.57
N ASP A 8 -9.37 18.73 -11.40
CA ASP A 8 -8.96 20.04 -10.87
C ASP A 8 -8.32 19.89 -9.48
N ILE A 9 -7.30 20.71 -9.17
CA ILE A 9 -6.42 20.49 -8.01
C ILE A 9 -6.60 21.60 -6.98
N VAL A 10 -6.99 21.20 -5.78
CA VAL A 10 -7.16 22.09 -4.63
C VAL A 10 -5.89 22.04 -3.78
N ILE A 11 -5.29 23.21 -3.54
CA ILE A 11 -4.17 23.36 -2.60
C ILE A 11 -4.70 23.95 -1.31
N ASN A 12 -4.41 23.27 -0.21
CA ASN A 12 -4.67 23.78 1.14
C ASN A 12 -3.64 24.89 1.45
N TRP A 13 -3.94 26.10 0.99
CA TRP A 13 -3.25 27.30 1.41
C TRP A 13 -3.79 27.74 2.77
N LEU A 14 -2.93 28.20 3.67
CA LEU A 14 -3.32 28.82 4.92
C LEU A 14 -2.64 30.18 4.96
N SER A 15 -3.43 31.25 4.80
CA SER A 15 -2.92 32.62 5.01
C SER A 15 -2.37 32.74 6.44
N SER A 16 -1.23 33.41 6.58
CA SER A 16 -0.59 33.68 7.88
C SER A 16 -1.34 34.70 8.74
N ALA A 17 -2.50 35.20 8.32
CA ALA A 17 -3.41 35.97 9.17
C ALA A 17 -4.18 35.02 10.11
N LYS A 18 -3.45 34.39 11.04
CA LYS A 18 -4.02 33.61 12.13
C LYS A 18 -3.86 34.42 13.40
N GLU A 19 -4.95 34.97 13.94
CA GLU A 19 -4.99 35.28 15.36
C GLU A 19 -4.95 33.95 16.11
N VAL A 20 -3.78 33.59 16.61
CA VAL A 20 -3.59 32.41 17.45
C VAL A 20 -4.16 32.75 18.83
N SER A 21 -5.40 32.37 19.10
CA SER A 21 -5.90 32.46 20.48
C SER A 21 -5.20 31.38 21.30
N TYR A 22 -4.27 31.79 22.14
CA TYR A 22 -3.63 30.92 23.12
C TYR A 22 -4.61 30.65 24.26
N LYS A 23 -5.36 29.54 24.16
CA LYS A 23 -5.86 28.85 25.35
C LYS A 23 -5.25 27.46 25.40
N ALA A 24 -4.75 27.13 26.57
CA ALA A 24 -3.88 26.00 26.85
C ALA A 24 -4.46 24.66 26.33
N ASN A 25 -3.55 23.87 25.75
CA ASN A 25 -3.65 22.43 25.48
C ASN A 25 -4.87 21.97 24.66
N MET A 26 -4.75 22.14 23.34
CA MET A 26 -5.19 21.27 22.23
C MET A 26 -5.49 22.17 21.03
N VAL A 27 -4.69 22.08 19.96
CA VAL A 27 -4.99 22.76 18.69
C VAL A 27 -6.11 21.97 18.03
N TYR A 28 -7.36 22.35 18.28
CA TYR A 28 -8.45 21.98 17.40
C TYR A 28 -8.40 22.92 16.19
N GLU A 29 -8.15 22.37 15.02
CA GLU A 29 -8.26 23.11 13.76
C GLU A 29 -9.75 23.41 13.53
N ASP A 30 -10.14 24.66 13.73
CA ASP A 30 -11.50 25.11 13.45
C ASP A 30 -11.63 25.38 11.93
N TYR A 31 -12.26 24.44 11.22
CA TYR A 31 -12.45 24.46 9.77
C TYR A 31 -13.74 25.17 9.34
N THR A 32 -14.45 25.84 10.26
CA THR A 32 -15.84 26.23 10.03
C THR A 32 -16.06 27.39 9.05
N ASP A 33 -15.02 28.16 8.68
CA ASP A 33 -15.17 29.37 7.83
C ASP A 33 -14.11 29.48 6.68
N MET A 34 -13.93 28.43 5.87
CA MET A 34 -13.05 28.46 4.68
C MET A 34 -13.79 28.16 3.37
N HIS A 35 -13.34 28.78 2.28
CA HIS A 35 -13.79 28.46 0.92
C HIS A 35 -12.61 28.41 -0.06
N GLN A 36 -12.86 27.80 -1.22
CA GLN A 36 -11.92 27.71 -2.32
C GLN A 36 -12.04 28.92 -3.23
N ILE A 37 -10.91 29.59 -3.47
CA ILE A 37 -10.80 30.64 -4.49
C ILE A 37 -9.81 30.21 -5.58
N PRO A 38 -10.08 30.52 -6.86
CA PRO A 38 -9.10 30.29 -7.91
C PRO A 38 -7.91 31.26 -7.74
N VAL A 39 -6.69 30.75 -7.90
CA VAL A 39 -5.48 31.55 -7.82
C VAL A 39 -5.12 32.07 -9.21
N GLU A 40 -5.27 33.38 -9.41
CA GLU A 40 -4.93 34.02 -10.67
C GLU A 40 -3.40 34.12 -10.82
N ILE A 41 -2.84 33.22 -11.61
CA ILE A 41 -1.41 33.11 -11.90
C ILE A 41 -1.13 33.29 -13.39
N ASP A 42 0.03 33.86 -13.69
CA ASP A 42 0.63 33.85 -15.02
C ASP A 42 1.91 33.00 -15.04
N ARG A 43 2.47 32.84 -16.24
CA ARG A 43 3.66 32.03 -16.51
C ARG A 43 4.86 32.36 -15.60
N ARG A 44 5.01 33.61 -15.17
CA ARG A 44 6.15 34.05 -14.34
C ARG A 44 6.15 33.37 -12.98
N PHE A 45 4.97 33.10 -12.41
CA PHE A 45 4.85 32.38 -11.14
C PHE A 45 5.32 30.93 -11.27
N ILE A 46 4.89 30.26 -12.35
CA ILE A 46 5.30 28.88 -12.66
C ILE A 46 6.81 28.79 -12.85
N GLU A 47 7.38 29.65 -13.71
CA GLU A 47 8.83 29.65 -13.98
C GLU A 47 9.64 29.97 -12.73
N LYS A 48 9.21 30.95 -11.93
CA LYS A 48 9.90 31.31 -10.69
C LYS A 48 9.88 30.17 -9.69
N ALA A 49 8.75 29.50 -9.51
CA ALA A 49 8.62 28.36 -8.62
C ALA A 49 9.45 27.16 -9.09
N MET A 50 9.42 26.82 -10.38
CA MET A 50 10.26 25.76 -10.96
C MET A 50 11.76 26.04 -10.81
N ASN A 51 12.17 27.30 -10.88
CA ASN A 51 13.58 27.67 -10.68
C ASN A 51 14.00 27.57 -9.20
N ARG A 52 13.09 27.81 -8.25
CA ARG A 52 13.36 27.67 -6.80
C ARG A 52 13.36 26.21 -6.34
N LEU A 53 12.56 25.37 -6.97
CA LEU A 53 12.48 23.94 -6.68
C LEU A 53 13.46 23.17 -7.59
N THR A 54 14.63 22.82 -7.05
CA THR A 54 15.72 22.14 -7.80
C THR A 54 15.27 20.87 -8.52
N PHE A 55 14.22 20.20 -8.05
CA PHE A 55 13.60 19.07 -8.72
C PHE A 55 13.17 19.38 -10.16
N PHE A 56 12.68 20.59 -10.42
CA PHE A 56 12.19 21.01 -11.75
C PHE A 56 13.28 21.64 -12.62
N HIS A 57 14.54 21.68 -12.18
CA HIS A 57 15.66 21.89 -13.08
C HIS A 57 15.72 20.72 -14.07
N PHE A 58 15.97 21.00 -15.34
CA PHE A 58 15.71 20.02 -16.40
C PHE A 58 16.56 18.76 -16.27
N ASP A 59 17.81 18.91 -15.88
CA ASP A 59 18.74 17.82 -15.58
C ASP A 59 18.24 16.90 -14.46
N ASN A 60 17.62 17.45 -13.42
CA ASN A 60 17.00 16.66 -12.36
C ASN A 60 15.70 16.03 -12.81
N LEU A 61 14.82 16.78 -13.46
CA LEU A 61 13.53 16.29 -13.94
C LEU A 61 13.70 15.13 -14.95
N LYS A 62 14.71 15.22 -15.83
CA LYS A 62 15.04 14.19 -16.84
C LYS A 62 15.44 12.85 -16.21
N LYS A 63 16.07 12.86 -15.02
CA LYS A 63 16.39 11.63 -14.27
C LYS A 63 15.12 10.85 -13.94
N TYR A 64 14.06 11.56 -13.54
CA TYR A 64 12.77 10.97 -13.17
C TYR A 64 11.84 10.73 -14.38
N MET A 65 12.02 11.46 -15.47
CA MET A 65 11.17 11.40 -16.65
C MET A 65 12.01 11.27 -17.93
N PRO A 66 12.57 10.09 -18.25
CA PRO A 66 13.53 9.92 -19.35
C PRO A 66 12.98 10.29 -20.74
N LEU A 67 11.66 10.19 -20.95
CA LEU A 67 11.00 10.53 -22.21
C LEU A 67 10.69 12.03 -22.37
N LEU A 68 10.97 12.85 -21.36
CA LEU A 68 10.70 14.29 -21.38
C LEU A 68 11.82 15.06 -22.11
N ASN A 69 11.48 15.91 -23.07
CA ASN A 69 12.47 16.64 -23.89
C ASN A 69 12.77 18.05 -23.39
N SER A 70 11.88 18.67 -22.61
CA SER A 70 12.11 20.00 -22.02
C SER A 70 11.17 20.28 -20.83
N ARG A 71 11.48 21.34 -20.08
CA ARG A 71 10.56 21.87 -19.05
C ARG A 71 9.25 22.39 -19.65
N GLU A 72 9.30 22.92 -20.86
CA GLU A 72 8.09 23.37 -21.58
C GLU A 72 7.20 22.20 -21.95
N GLU A 73 7.78 21.09 -22.41
CA GLU A 73 7.01 19.87 -22.67
C GLU A 73 6.32 19.40 -21.39
N PHE A 74 7.00 19.47 -20.24
CA PHE A 74 6.45 19.07 -18.95
C PHE A 74 5.22 19.89 -18.56
N LEU A 75 5.22 21.20 -18.83
CA LEU A 75 4.06 22.06 -18.58
C LEU A 75 2.91 21.82 -19.57
N GLY A 76 3.21 21.30 -20.76
CA GLY A 76 2.27 21.08 -21.83
C GLY A 76 1.24 19.96 -21.58
N GLY A 77 0.26 19.87 -22.48
CA GLY A 77 -0.91 19.00 -22.34
C GLY A 77 -0.64 17.49 -22.21
N LYS A 78 0.53 17.03 -22.67
CA LYS A 78 0.94 15.62 -22.56
C LYS A 78 1.32 15.22 -21.13
N TRP A 79 1.71 16.19 -20.31
CA TRP A 79 2.25 15.95 -18.97
C TRP A 79 1.44 16.72 -17.92
N LEU A 80 1.95 17.84 -17.41
CA LEU A 80 1.27 18.58 -16.35
C LEU A 80 0.00 19.24 -16.87
N ASN A 81 -0.08 19.63 -18.14
CA ASN A 81 -1.24 20.33 -18.72
C ASN A 81 -1.64 21.58 -17.91
N ILE A 82 -0.64 22.37 -17.48
CA ILE A 82 -0.84 23.46 -16.51
C ILE A 82 -1.79 24.55 -17.02
N THR A 83 -1.83 24.76 -18.34
CA THR A 83 -2.65 25.80 -18.99
C THR A 83 -4.14 25.51 -18.94
N ASN A 84 -4.53 24.23 -18.80
CA ASN A 84 -5.92 23.81 -18.70
C ASN A 84 -6.29 23.42 -17.26
N ARG A 85 -5.50 23.84 -16.27
CA ARG A 85 -5.75 23.59 -14.84
C ARG A 85 -6.02 24.89 -14.11
N THR A 86 -6.94 24.82 -13.16
CA THR A 86 -7.12 25.85 -12.14
C THR A 86 -6.49 25.39 -10.84
N ILE A 87 -5.64 26.22 -10.24
CA ILE A 87 -5.14 26.01 -8.88
C ILE A 87 -6.08 26.74 -7.94
N TYR A 88 -6.66 26.01 -6.98
CA TYR A 88 -7.48 26.62 -5.93
C TYR A 88 -6.69 26.75 -4.64
N ALA A 89 -6.94 27.84 -3.91
CA ALA A 89 -6.46 28.05 -2.55
C ALA A 89 -7.66 28.03 -1.60
N ASN A 90 -7.54 27.27 -0.50
CA ASN A 90 -8.44 27.43 0.63
C ASN A 90 -8.11 28.73 1.38
N VAL A 91 -9.10 29.59 1.61
CA VAL A 91 -8.92 30.86 2.30
C VAL A 91 -10.10 31.15 3.23
N PRO A 92 -9.93 32.00 4.26
CA PRO A 92 -11.03 32.44 5.10
C PRO A 92 -12.17 33.08 4.28
N MET A 93 -13.43 32.93 4.70
CA MET A 93 -14.61 33.43 3.95
C MET A 93 -14.55 34.91 3.54
N LYS A 94 -13.84 35.74 4.31
CA LYS A 94 -13.71 37.18 4.04
C LYS A 94 -12.69 37.50 2.95
N MET A 95 -11.89 36.53 2.51
CA MET A 95 -10.80 36.71 1.57
C MET A 95 -11.23 36.29 0.17
N THR A 96 -11.01 37.13 -0.82
CA THR A 96 -11.30 36.86 -2.23
C THR A 96 -10.00 36.63 -3.01
N ARG A 97 -10.13 36.21 -4.27
CA ARG A 97 -8.98 36.08 -5.19
C ARG A 97 -8.15 37.35 -5.37
N HIS A 98 -8.75 38.52 -5.14
CA HIS A 98 -8.09 39.81 -5.29
C HIS A 98 -7.24 40.19 -4.08
N ASP A 99 -7.42 39.51 -2.95
CA ASP A 99 -6.70 39.75 -1.71
C ASP A 99 -5.37 38.99 -1.63
N LEU A 100 -5.12 38.05 -2.55
CA LEU A 100 -3.86 37.31 -2.62
C LEU A 100 -2.74 38.19 -3.18
N THR A 101 -1.72 38.44 -2.36
CA THR A 101 -0.50 39.11 -2.79
C THR A 101 0.30 38.26 -3.79
N ALA A 102 1.17 38.89 -4.58
CA ALA A 102 2.06 38.16 -5.50
C ALA A 102 2.95 37.13 -4.77
N GLN A 103 3.39 37.44 -3.56
CA GLN A 103 4.22 36.50 -2.78
C GLN A 103 3.42 35.27 -2.34
N GLU A 104 2.17 35.44 -1.92
CA GLU A 104 1.28 34.32 -1.57
C GLU A 104 0.95 33.48 -2.80
N LYS A 105 0.62 34.10 -3.93
CA LYS A 105 0.41 33.40 -5.22
C LYS A 105 1.62 32.54 -5.59
N LEU A 106 2.83 33.09 -5.50
CA LEU A 106 4.07 32.34 -5.76
C LEU A 106 4.22 31.16 -4.81
N ARG A 107 3.96 31.37 -3.51
CA ARG A 107 4.10 30.31 -2.50
C ARG A 107 3.08 29.18 -2.69
N ILE A 108 1.85 29.50 -3.10
CA ILE A 108 0.83 28.50 -3.45
C ILE A 108 1.31 27.63 -4.62
N VAL A 109 1.86 28.26 -5.67
CA VAL A 109 2.43 27.53 -6.82
C VAL A 109 3.62 26.67 -6.41
N GLU A 110 4.47 27.13 -5.51
CA GLU A 110 5.58 26.32 -4.96
C GLU A 110 5.08 25.09 -4.21
N LEU A 111 4.03 25.21 -3.40
CA LEU A 111 3.42 24.08 -2.70
C LEU A 111 2.83 23.06 -3.69
N TYR A 112 2.07 23.55 -4.67
CA TYR A 112 1.53 22.72 -5.75
C TYR A 112 2.63 21.92 -6.45
N LEU A 113 3.68 22.61 -6.90
CA LEU A 113 4.79 21.97 -7.60
C LEU A 113 5.57 21.01 -6.67
N ALA A 114 5.69 21.31 -5.38
CA ALA A 114 6.31 20.39 -4.42
C ALA A 114 5.51 19.08 -4.27
N GLU A 115 4.19 19.15 -4.20
CA GLU A 115 3.32 17.95 -4.19
C GLU A 115 3.44 17.15 -5.50
N VAL A 116 3.48 17.85 -6.64
CA VAL A 116 3.73 17.21 -7.95
C VAL A 116 5.08 16.50 -7.96
N ALA A 117 6.13 17.13 -7.45
CA ALA A 117 7.45 16.53 -7.34
C ALA A 117 7.45 15.28 -6.46
N GLN A 118 6.75 15.31 -5.31
CA GLN A 118 6.60 14.15 -4.43
C GLN A 118 5.90 12.99 -5.15
N LYS A 119 4.81 13.27 -5.87
CA LYS A 119 4.09 12.26 -6.67
C LYS A 119 4.98 11.65 -7.76
N ILE A 120 5.75 12.48 -8.48
CA ILE A 120 6.68 11.98 -9.52
C ILE A 120 7.78 11.13 -8.90
N LYS A 121 8.40 11.56 -7.78
CA LYS A 121 9.44 10.78 -7.09
C LYS A 121 8.91 9.43 -6.61
N LYS A 122 7.71 9.41 -6.02
CA LYS A 122 7.03 8.17 -5.60
C LYS A 122 6.81 7.23 -6.79
N ASN A 123 6.40 7.79 -7.93
CA ASN A 123 6.15 7.06 -9.19
C ASN A 123 7.40 6.86 -10.07
N PHE A 124 8.61 7.12 -9.57
CA PHE A 124 9.84 6.83 -10.33
C PHE A 124 10.55 5.58 -9.82
N ASN A 125 10.54 5.36 -8.50
CA ASN A 125 11.05 4.13 -7.88
C ASN A 125 10.03 2.97 -7.92
N SER A 126 8.99 3.13 -8.73
CA SER A 126 7.85 2.25 -8.86
C SER A 126 8.14 1.11 -9.82
N HIS A 127 8.11 -0.12 -9.30
CA HIS A 127 8.17 -1.33 -10.12
C HIS A 127 6.74 -1.73 -10.51
N ARG A 128 6.53 -2.03 -11.79
CA ARG A 128 5.31 -2.69 -12.26
C ARG A 128 5.59 -4.18 -12.35
N GLY A 129 4.71 -4.98 -11.77
CA GLY A 129 4.82 -6.43 -11.84
C GLY A 129 4.59 -6.94 -13.26
N THR A 130 4.93 -8.21 -13.46
CA THR A 130 4.49 -8.99 -14.62
C THR A 130 3.70 -10.18 -14.12
N ASN A 131 2.98 -10.86 -15.01
CA ASN A 131 2.35 -12.16 -14.71
C ASN A 131 3.36 -13.31 -14.56
N LYS A 132 4.68 -13.04 -14.66
CA LYS A 132 5.74 -14.02 -14.44
C LYS A 132 6.13 -14.06 -12.96
N PHE A 133 5.98 -15.23 -12.35
CA PHE A 133 6.42 -15.55 -11.00
C PHE A 133 7.75 -16.31 -11.03
N ILE A 134 8.59 -16.02 -10.03
CA ILE A 134 9.92 -16.61 -9.88
C ILE A 134 9.94 -17.34 -8.54
N GLY A 135 10.32 -18.61 -8.56
CA GLY A 135 10.46 -19.42 -7.36
C GLY A 135 11.65 -18.96 -6.52
N TYR A 136 11.48 -18.95 -5.20
CA TYR A 136 12.55 -18.68 -4.26
C TYR A 136 12.69 -19.85 -3.27
N PRO A 137 13.90 -20.36 -2.99
CA PRO A 137 14.06 -21.49 -2.07
C PRO A 137 13.55 -21.15 -0.67
N VAL A 138 12.62 -21.94 -0.14
CA VAL A 138 12.01 -21.72 1.20
C VAL A 138 13.09 -21.63 2.28
N LYS A 139 14.10 -22.50 2.25
CA LYS A 139 15.24 -22.50 3.18
C LYS A 139 16.06 -21.20 3.21
N ASP A 140 16.03 -20.43 2.12
CA ASP A 140 16.79 -19.18 2.01
C ASP A 140 16.01 -18.00 2.60
N TYR A 141 14.72 -18.21 2.88
CA TYR A 141 13.81 -17.21 3.44
C TYR A 141 13.35 -17.55 4.87
N VAL A 142 12.88 -18.77 5.09
CA VAL A 142 12.49 -19.24 6.43
C VAL A 142 13.74 -19.41 7.26
N THR A 143 13.90 -18.56 8.26
CA THR A 143 15.04 -18.55 9.18
C THR A 143 14.55 -18.40 10.62
N ASP A 144 15.38 -18.73 11.59
CA ASP A 144 15.00 -18.69 13.01
C ASP A 144 14.45 -17.32 13.42
N TYR A 145 13.37 -17.36 14.21
CA TYR A 145 12.60 -16.17 14.60
C TYR A 145 13.37 -15.28 15.58
N LYS A 146 13.99 -14.19 15.08
CA LYS A 146 14.81 -13.25 15.89
C LYS A 146 14.07 -12.03 16.46
N LYS A 147 12.73 -12.00 16.41
CA LYS A 147 11.97 -10.80 16.81
C LYS A 147 11.93 -10.65 18.33
N ARG A 148 12.37 -9.49 18.82
CA ARG A 148 12.21 -9.06 20.22
C ARG A 148 10.90 -8.28 20.35
N ILE A 149 10.22 -8.41 21.50
CA ILE A 149 9.06 -7.57 21.82
C ILE A 149 9.60 -6.14 21.97
N PRO A 150 9.11 -5.16 21.17
CA PRO A 150 9.49 -3.77 21.39
C PRO A 150 9.01 -3.34 22.77
N ASN A 151 9.92 -2.90 23.64
CA ASN A 151 9.52 -2.17 24.84
C ASN A 151 8.94 -0.83 24.37
N TYR A 152 7.62 -0.75 24.26
CA TYR A 152 6.97 0.53 24.00
C TYR A 152 7.16 1.41 25.23
N ASP A 153 7.96 2.46 25.07
CA ASP A 153 8.02 3.57 26.02
C ASP A 153 6.59 4.13 26.13
N THR A 154 6.03 4.13 27.34
CA THR A 154 4.63 4.48 27.64
C THR A 154 4.23 5.87 27.16
N SER A 155 5.21 6.70 26.82
CA SER A 155 5.09 8.01 26.22
C SER A 155 4.63 8.02 24.74
N LYS A 156 4.86 6.95 23.95
CA LYS A 156 4.39 6.84 22.55
C LYS A 156 3.00 6.23 22.38
N LEU A 157 2.49 5.53 23.40
CA LEU A 157 1.13 4.95 23.44
C LEU A 157 0.02 6.02 23.31
N PHE A 158 0.32 7.28 23.65
CA PHE A 158 -0.64 8.38 23.60
C PHE A 158 -0.72 9.10 22.25
N MET A 159 0.18 8.81 21.30
CA MET A 159 0.18 9.45 19.97
C MET A 159 -0.42 8.57 18.86
N ASP A 160 -0.41 7.24 19.02
CA ASP A 160 -1.06 6.33 18.08
C ASP A 160 -2.49 6.03 18.55
N LYS A 161 -3.50 6.40 17.76
CA LYS A 161 -4.92 6.23 18.13
C LYS A 161 -5.43 4.78 18.05
N ASN A 162 -4.57 3.81 17.71
CA ASN A 162 -4.85 2.37 17.76
C ASN A 162 -3.53 1.59 17.72
N PRO A 163 -2.76 1.53 18.82
CA PRO A 163 -1.63 0.63 18.87
C PRO A 163 -2.20 -0.79 18.89
N GLN A 164 -2.12 -1.51 17.76
CA GLN A 164 -2.39 -2.94 17.75
C GLN A 164 -1.40 -3.57 18.73
N THR A 165 -1.91 -3.95 19.90
CA THR A 165 -1.11 -4.60 20.94
C THR A 165 -0.67 -5.95 20.41
N VAL A 166 0.60 -6.07 20.07
CA VAL A 166 1.23 -7.33 19.70
C VAL A 166 1.77 -8.02 20.95
N GLN A 167 1.64 -9.33 21.01
CA GLN A 167 2.19 -10.14 22.10
C GLN A 167 2.77 -11.44 21.55
N ARG A 168 3.65 -12.08 22.34
CA ARG A 168 4.22 -13.38 21.97
C ARG A 168 3.21 -14.48 22.28
N PHE A 169 2.92 -15.31 21.29
CA PHE A 169 2.18 -16.57 21.44
C PHE A 169 3.11 -17.74 21.12
N VAL A 170 3.03 -18.79 21.93
CA VAL A 170 3.62 -20.10 21.62
C VAL A 170 2.61 -20.86 20.76
N ILE A 171 3.07 -21.42 19.66
CA ILE A 171 2.28 -22.19 18.69
C ILE A 171 3.07 -23.48 18.48
N ASP A 172 2.66 -24.54 19.16
CA ASP A 172 3.37 -25.83 19.20
C ASP A 172 2.60 -26.85 18.37
N ASP A 173 2.41 -26.51 17.10
CA ASP A 173 1.67 -27.33 16.13
C ASP A 173 2.49 -27.47 14.83
N ASP A 174 2.54 -28.69 14.29
CA ASP A 174 3.40 -29.07 13.15
C ASP A 174 3.14 -28.28 11.86
N TYR A 175 1.91 -27.80 11.68
CA TYR A 175 1.50 -27.04 10.52
C TYR A 175 2.04 -25.61 10.55
N PHE A 176 2.43 -25.06 11.70
CA PHE A 176 2.93 -23.69 11.78
C PHE A 176 4.46 -23.69 11.89
N VAL A 177 5.14 -23.03 10.95
CA VAL A 177 6.60 -23.17 10.76
C VAL A 177 7.45 -22.66 11.95
N TYR A 178 6.87 -21.87 12.86
CA TYR A 178 7.58 -21.30 14.00
C TYR A 178 6.96 -21.71 15.32
N GLU A 179 7.77 -22.10 16.31
CA GLU A 179 7.28 -22.45 17.66
C GLU A 179 6.66 -21.26 18.42
N SER A 180 6.92 -20.03 17.98
CA SER A 180 6.27 -18.83 18.53
C SER A 180 6.26 -17.68 17.54
N ALA A 181 5.30 -16.76 17.71
CA ALA A 181 5.20 -15.54 16.93
C ALA A 181 4.78 -14.34 17.80
N ILE A 182 5.32 -13.16 17.51
CA ILE A 182 4.85 -11.87 18.07
C ILE A 182 3.86 -11.26 17.08
N ILE A 183 2.57 -11.36 17.41
CA ILE A 183 1.45 -11.08 16.52
C ILE A 183 0.33 -10.35 17.25
N ASN A 184 -0.56 -9.71 16.49
CA ASN A 184 -1.79 -9.11 17.00
C ASN A 184 -2.93 -10.16 17.13
N LEU A 185 -4.08 -9.75 17.67
CA LEU A 185 -5.23 -10.64 17.85
C LEU A 185 -5.86 -11.13 16.54
N THR A 186 -5.83 -10.32 15.47
CA THR A 186 -6.38 -10.70 14.15
C THR A 186 -5.52 -11.78 13.50
N GLU A 187 -4.19 -11.63 13.51
CA GLU A 187 -3.24 -12.65 13.08
C GLU A 187 -3.39 -13.93 13.92
N LYS A 188 -3.51 -13.81 15.25
CA LYS A 188 -3.70 -14.98 16.13
C LYS A 188 -4.97 -15.74 15.77
N GLN A 189 -6.08 -15.03 15.58
CA GLN A 189 -7.34 -15.66 15.22
C GLN A 189 -7.29 -16.33 13.84
N LEU A 190 -6.59 -15.74 12.87
CA LEU A 190 -6.34 -16.38 11.57
C LEU A 190 -5.60 -17.71 11.74
N ILE A 191 -4.51 -17.73 12.51
CA ILE A 191 -3.72 -18.95 12.77
C ILE A 191 -4.58 -20.03 13.42
N ASP A 192 -5.40 -19.67 14.42
CA ASP A 192 -6.28 -20.60 15.12
C ASP A 192 -7.34 -21.18 14.18
N ARG A 193 -7.99 -20.32 13.38
CA ARG A 193 -9.03 -20.73 12.43
C ARG A 193 -8.46 -21.64 11.35
N ILE A 194 -7.23 -21.45 10.90
CA ILE A 194 -6.56 -22.38 9.98
C ILE A 194 -6.22 -23.68 10.71
N GLY A 195 -5.69 -23.60 11.94
CA GLY A 195 -5.36 -24.75 12.79
C GLY A 195 -6.54 -25.70 12.98
N GLU A 196 -7.73 -25.16 13.25
CA GLU A 196 -8.99 -25.91 13.35
C GLU A 196 -9.32 -26.73 12.08
N ARG A 197 -8.75 -26.36 10.92
CA ARG A 197 -9.00 -26.98 9.61
C ARG A 197 -7.86 -27.83 9.10
N VAL A 198 -6.72 -27.85 9.78
CA VAL A 198 -5.52 -28.61 9.35
C VAL A 198 -5.84 -30.08 9.14
N GLN A 199 -6.61 -30.70 10.03
CA GLN A 199 -6.95 -32.12 9.90
C GLN A 199 -7.79 -32.40 8.65
N GLU A 200 -8.72 -31.51 8.31
CA GLU A 200 -9.54 -31.60 7.10
C GLU A 200 -8.70 -31.33 5.84
N LEU A 201 -7.79 -30.36 5.87
CA LEU A 201 -6.83 -30.11 4.79
C LEU A 201 -5.91 -31.33 4.57
N LYS A 202 -5.45 -31.99 5.63
CA LYS A 202 -4.64 -33.22 5.57
C LYS A 202 -5.38 -34.42 4.95
N GLU A 203 -6.70 -34.37 4.79
CA GLU A 203 -7.45 -35.36 4.00
C GLU A 203 -7.21 -35.22 2.48
N HIS A 204 -6.82 -34.03 2.01
CA HIS A 204 -6.62 -33.70 0.60
C HIS A 204 -5.15 -33.43 0.22
N TYR A 205 -4.33 -33.07 1.21
CA TYR A 205 -2.94 -32.65 1.03
C TYR A 205 -2.03 -33.42 1.98
N SER A 206 -0.92 -33.96 1.45
CA SER A 206 0.08 -34.66 2.27
C SER A 206 0.91 -33.70 3.12
N GLU A 207 1.14 -32.48 2.62
CA GLU A 207 1.85 -31.43 3.34
C GLU A 207 0.96 -30.20 3.53
N VAL A 208 0.91 -29.68 4.76
CA VAL A 208 0.13 -28.50 5.14
C VAL A 208 0.97 -27.62 6.05
N TYR A 209 1.43 -26.48 5.54
CA TYR A 209 2.23 -25.53 6.32
C TYR A 209 1.69 -24.11 6.20
N LEU A 210 1.48 -23.44 7.33
CA LEU A 210 1.22 -22.01 7.43
C LEU A 210 2.54 -21.28 7.74
N ILE A 211 3.02 -20.53 6.76
CA ILE A 211 4.27 -19.79 6.83
C ILE A 211 3.96 -18.33 7.08
N ARG A 212 4.48 -17.76 8.17
CA ARG A 212 4.41 -16.31 8.42
C ARG A 212 5.57 -15.59 7.74
N MET A 213 5.23 -14.56 6.99
CA MET A 213 6.14 -13.73 6.20
C MET A 213 6.51 -12.47 7.00
N ASP A 214 7.52 -12.54 7.88
CA ASP A 214 7.97 -11.35 8.61
C ASP A 214 8.98 -10.53 7.79
N GLU A 215 8.64 -9.29 7.44
CA GLU A 215 9.57 -8.35 6.76
C GLU A 215 10.89 -8.16 7.54
N ASN A 216 10.89 -8.33 8.88
CA ASN A 216 12.08 -8.20 9.70
C ASN A 216 13.08 -9.34 9.52
N MET A 217 12.67 -10.49 8.97
CA MET A 217 13.56 -11.65 8.80
C MET A 217 14.66 -11.37 7.77
N HIS A 218 14.44 -10.44 6.85
CA HIS A 218 15.37 -10.11 5.76
C HIS A 218 15.67 -8.62 5.63
N ARG A 219 15.37 -7.82 6.66
CA ARG A 219 15.48 -6.34 6.66
C ARG A 219 16.84 -5.79 6.18
N GLU A 220 17.90 -6.55 6.32
CA GLU A 220 19.27 -6.15 5.93
C GLU A 220 19.74 -6.76 4.61
N SER A 221 18.88 -7.52 3.92
CA SER A 221 19.24 -8.19 2.66
C SER A 221 18.39 -7.67 1.51
N ALA A 222 18.98 -7.59 0.32
CA ALA A 222 18.26 -7.30 -0.93
C ALA A 222 17.09 -8.28 -1.22
N LYS A 223 16.99 -9.37 -0.44
CA LYS A 223 15.97 -10.41 -0.56
C LYS A 223 14.58 -9.94 -0.13
N SER A 224 14.46 -8.86 0.66
CA SER A 224 13.14 -8.35 1.11
C SER A 224 12.28 -7.78 -0.02
N GLU A 225 12.89 -7.25 -1.09
CA GLU A 225 12.13 -6.72 -2.24
C GLU A 225 11.69 -7.83 -3.20
N ASN A 226 12.45 -8.93 -3.30
CA ASN A 226 12.17 -10.02 -4.24
C ASN A 226 10.89 -10.81 -3.92
N MET A 227 10.35 -10.68 -2.71
CA MET A 227 9.15 -11.39 -2.27
C MET A 227 7.88 -10.56 -2.33
N LYS A 228 7.98 -9.33 -2.82
CA LYS A 228 6.84 -8.44 -2.97
C LYS A 228 6.13 -8.70 -4.29
N LEU A 229 4.81 -8.74 -4.20
CA LEU A 229 3.91 -8.67 -5.33
C LEU A 229 3.79 -7.23 -5.80
N HIS A 230 3.81 -7.02 -7.10
CA HIS A 230 3.61 -5.70 -7.71
C HIS A 230 2.40 -5.76 -8.64
N GLU A 231 1.66 -4.66 -8.72
CA GLU A 231 0.50 -4.55 -9.61
C GLU A 231 0.90 -4.87 -11.06
N PHE A 232 0.18 -5.82 -11.67
CA PHE A 232 0.38 -6.27 -13.04
C PHE A 232 -0.92 -6.33 -13.85
N ASN A 233 -2.07 -6.01 -13.26
CA ASN A 233 -3.32 -5.80 -13.98
C ASN A 233 -3.17 -4.62 -14.96
N PRO A 234 -3.42 -4.82 -16.27
CA PRO A 234 -3.33 -3.75 -17.26
C PRO A 234 -4.37 -2.65 -17.04
N ASN A 235 -5.49 -2.97 -16.40
CA ASN A 235 -6.69 -2.13 -16.25
C ASN A 235 -7.04 -1.82 -14.79
N ALA A 236 -6.10 -1.92 -13.85
CA ALA A 236 -6.32 -1.54 -12.46
C ALA A 236 -6.85 -0.09 -12.37
N LYS A 237 -7.92 0.12 -11.58
CA LYS A 237 -8.55 1.44 -11.39
C LYS A 237 -7.55 2.45 -10.81
N ASP A 238 -6.78 2.00 -9.83
CA ASP A 238 -5.68 2.73 -9.21
C ASP A 238 -4.43 1.86 -9.35
N VAL A 239 -3.45 2.31 -10.13
CA VAL A 239 -2.18 1.57 -10.25
C VAL A 239 -1.31 1.91 -9.06
N HIS A 240 -1.23 0.97 -8.12
CA HIS A 240 -0.31 1.04 -6.99
C HIS A 240 1.03 0.44 -7.40
N PHE A 241 2.08 1.24 -7.26
CA PHE A 241 3.43 0.80 -7.61
C PHE A 241 4.29 0.40 -6.40
N GLU A 242 3.67 0.39 -5.22
CA GLU A 242 4.25 -0.14 -4.01
C GLU A 242 4.27 -1.68 -4.11
N GLY A 243 5.36 -2.30 -3.66
CA GLY A 243 5.41 -3.75 -3.52
C GLY A 243 4.63 -4.20 -2.29
N PHE A 244 3.80 -5.22 -2.45
CA PHE A 244 2.99 -5.81 -1.39
C PHE A 244 3.52 -7.21 -1.04
N GLN A 245 3.97 -7.41 0.19
CA GLN A 245 4.27 -8.74 0.71
C GLN A 245 3.07 -9.23 1.54
N PRO A 246 2.41 -10.36 1.17
CA PRO A 246 1.39 -10.97 2.02
C PRO A 246 1.98 -11.41 3.36
N ASP A 247 1.26 -11.20 4.46
CA ASP A 247 1.71 -11.57 5.81
C ASP A 247 1.85 -13.09 6.03
N PHE A 248 1.06 -13.91 5.33
CA PHE A 248 1.11 -15.37 5.44
C PHE A 248 1.01 -16.06 4.08
N ILE A 249 1.64 -17.23 3.99
CA ILE A 249 1.49 -18.19 2.89
C ILE A 249 1.03 -19.51 3.49
N LEU A 250 -0.16 -19.97 3.11
CA LEU A 250 -0.56 -21.36 3.34
C LEU A 250 -0.05 -22.20 2.17
N TYR A 251 0.91 -23.06 2.46
CA TYR A 251 1.49 -24.04 1.56
C TYR A 251 0.76 -25.37 1.70
N LEU A 252 0.24 -25.88 0.60
CA LEU A 252 -0.45 -27.15 0.49
C LEU A 252 0.18 -27.97 -0.63
N GLN A 253 0.44 -29.25 -0.41
CA GLN A 253 0.98 -30.12 -1.46
C GLN A 253 0.30 -31.48 -1.45
N ASN A 254 0.03 -32.00 -2.63
CA ASN A 254 -0.35 -33.39 -2.86
C ASN A 254 0.55 -34.01 -3.94
N ALA A 255 0.17 -35.19 -4.44
CA ALA A 255 0.96 -35.91 -5.45
C ALA A 255 1.03 -35.19 -6.81
N ASP A 256 0.05 -34.35 -7.13
CA ASP A 256 -0.13 -33.76 -8.46
C ASP A 256 0.37 -32.32 -8.54
N PHE A 257 0.23 -31.56 -7.47
CA PHE A 257 0.58 -30.13 -7.44
C PHE A 257 0.90 -29.65 -6.03
N PHE A 258 1.45 -28.45 -5.96
CA PHE A 258 1.50 -27.65 -4.75
C PHE A 258 0.80 -26.32 -4.97
N LEU A 259 0.13 -25.86 -3.94
CA LEU A 259 -0.70 -24.67 -3.91
C LEU A 259 -0.19 -23.73 -2.82
N GLN A 260 0.12 -22.50 -3.21
CA GLN A 260 0.43 -21.42 -2.29
C GLN A 260 -0.75 -20.46 -2.24
N VAL A 261 -1.34 -20.30 -1.06
CA VAL A 261 -2.41 -19.34 -0.81
C VAL A 261 -1.86 -18.16 -0.03
N PHE A 262 -1.87 -16.97 -0.63
CA PHE A 262 -1.47 -15.72 -0.01
C PHE A 262 -2.60 -15.15 0.85
N ILE A 263 -2.27 -14.83 2.10
CA ILE A 263 -3.24 -14.41 3.11
C ILE A 263 -2.73 -13.14 3.80
N GLU A 264 -3.62 -12.15 3.91
CA GLU A 264 -3.35 -10.87 4.55
C GLU A 264 -4.43 -10.61 5.62
N PRO A 265 -4.11 -10.70 6.92
CA PRO A 265 -5.00 -10.26 7.98
C PRO A 265 -5.05 -8.73 8.04
N LYS A 266 -6.25 -8.18 8.25
CA LYS A 266 -6.45 -6.74 8.32
C LYS A 266 -7.37 -6.29 9.44
N GLY A 267 -6.89 -5.28 10.17
CA GLY A 267 -7.69 -4.50 11.10
C GLY A 267 -7.72 -3.02 10.69
N GLY A 268 -8.81 -2.31 11.03
CA GLY A 268 -8.93 -0.87 10.81
C GLY A 268 -9.42 -0.46 9.42
N LYS A 269 -8.89 0.64 8.88
CA LYS A 269 -9.32 1.22 7.59
C LYS A 269 -8.84 0.38 6.40
N ILE A 270 -9.75 -0.45 5.87
CA ILE A 270 -9.48 -1.36 4.73
C ILE A 270 -9.38 -0.59 3.41
N GLU A 271 -10.14 0.48 3.23
CA GLU A 271 -10.28 1.21 1.95
C GLU A 271 -8.94 1.67 1.37
N GLU A 272 -8.04 2.20 2.20
CA GLU A 272 -6.72 2.69 1.75
C GLU A 272 -5.79 1.57 1.24
N GLN A 273 -6.08 0.31 1.58
CA GLN A 273 -5.28 -0.86 1.22
C GLN A 273 -6.02 -1.84 0.32
N GLN A 274 -7.25 -1.51 -0.12
CA GLN A 274 -8.09 -2.39 -0.92
C GLN A 274 -7.40 -2.90 -2.19
N TRP A 275 -6.51 -2.10 -2.79
CA TRP A 275 -5.71 -2.49 -3.95
C TRP A 275 -4.91 -3.78 -3.77
N LYS A 276 -4.48 -4.12 -2.54
CA LYS A 276 -3.76 -5.38 -2.28
C LYS A 276 -4.70 -6.58 -2.38
N GLU A 277 -5.91 -6.46 -1.83
CA GLU A 277 -6.95 -7.48 -2.00
C GLU A 277 -7.34 -7.61 -3.46
N ASP A 278 -7.49 -6.50 -4.17
CA ASP A 278 -7.82 -6.49 -5.60
C ASP A 278 -6.74 -7.20 -6.43
N LEU A 279 -5.45 -7.00 -6.10
CA LEU A 279 -4.34 -7.72 -6.71
C LEU A 279 -4.40 -9.24 -6.43
N LEU A 280 -4.71 -9.64 -5.20
CA LEU A 280 -4.91 -11.04 -4.83
C LEU A 280 -6.09 -11.69 -5.58
N MET A 281 -7.19 -10.96 -5.75
CA MET A 281 -8.33 -11.44 -6.53
C MET A 281 -8.02 -11.52 -8.02
N TYR A 282 -7.26 -10.55 -8.55
CA TYR A 282 -6.81 -10.56 -9.94
C TYR A 282 -5.95 -11.79 -10.24
N ILE A 283 -5.05 -12.19 -9.33
CA ILE A 283 -4.27 -13.44 -9.44
C ILE A 283 -5.21 -14.65 -9.59
N ASN A 284 -6.29 -14.72 -8.80
CA ASN A 284 -7.23 -15.84 -8.87
C ASN A 284 -7.99 -15.90 -10.19
N GLU A 285 -8.44 -14.74 -10.68
CA GLU A 285 -9.23 -14.61 -11.91
C GLU A 285 -8.42 -14.87 -13.18
N ASN A 286 -7.10 -14.66 -13.12
CA ASN A 286 -6.19 -14.76 -14.27
C ASN A 286 -5.14 -15.87 -14.07
N GLU A 287 -5.48 -16.90 -13.30
CA GLU A 287 -4.56 -18.02 -12.99
C GLU A 287 -3.96 -18.65 -14.25
N ALA A 288 -4.77 -18.82 -15.30
CA ALA A 288 -4.34 -19.42 -16.56
C ALA A 288 -3.31 -18.57 -17.34
N GLU A 289 -3.18 -17.29 -17.00
CA GLU A 289 -2.23 -16.36 -17.61
C GLU A 289 -0.92 -16.26 -16.81
N LEU A 290 -0.83 -16.88 -15.64
CA LEU A 290 0.38 -16.85 -14.83
C LEU A 290 1.48 -17.69 -15.48
N ALA A 291 2.67 -17.13 -15.56
CA ALA A 291 3.87 -17.83 -16.04
C ALA A 291 4.82 -18.09 -14.88
N PHE A 292 5.42 -19.27 -14.84
CA PHE A 292 6.45 -19.61 -13.87
C PHE A 292 7.78 -19.79 -14.61
N GLU A 293 8.89 -19.36 -14.02
CA GLU A 293 10.21 -19.54 -14.62
C GLU A 293 10.54 -21.03 -14.83
N ASP A 294 11.15 -21.33 -15.98
CA ASP A 294 11.33 -22.66 -16.58
C ASP A 294 12.02 -23.61 -15.59
N GLU A 295 11.22 -24.45 -14.91
CA GLU A 295 11.59 -25.71 -14.20
C GLU A 295 10.59 -26.09 -13.10
N ILE A 296 9.57 -25.27 -12.80
CA ILE A 296 8.63 -25.55 -11.72
C ILE A 296 7.22 -25.90 -12.24
N ASP A 297 7.02 -27.18 -12.54
CA ASP A 297 5.70 -27.72 -12.90
C ASP A 297 4.82 -27.96 -11.65
N GLY A 298 3.50 -27.87 -11.82
CA GLY A 298 2.54 -28.16 -10.75
C GLY A 298 2.43 -27.08 -9.67
N VAL A 299 2.86 -25.84 -9.94
CA VAL A 299 2.65 -24.69 -9.06
C VAL A 299 1.26 -24.12 -9.28
N LYS A 300 0.53 -23.87 -8.18
CA LYS A 300 -0.66 -23.01 -8.19
C LYS A 300 -0.48 -21.90 -7.16
N ILE A 301 -0.86 -20.67 -7.53
CA ILE A 301 -0.89 -19.52 -6.63
C ILE A 301 -2.32 -19.00 -6.55
N LYS A 302 -2.77 -18.76 -5.33
CA LYS A 302 -4.07 -18.16 -5.03
C LYS A 302 -3.90 -17.06 -3.98
N GLY A 303 -4.84 -16.12 -3.96
CA GLY A 303 -4.93 -15.10 -2.92
C GLY A 303 -6.30 -15.14 -2.24
N LEU A 304 -6.35 -14.75 -0.97
CA LEU A 304 -7.62 -14.57 -0.26
C LEU A 304 -8.01 -13.10 -0.17
N LYS A 305 -9.31 -12.87 0.07
CA LYS A 305 -9.78 -11.62 0.65
C LYS A 305 -9.08 -11.37 1.98
N PHE A 306 -9.03 -10.12 2.40
CA PHE A 306 -8.48 -9.79 3.70
C PHE A 306 -9.19 -10.53 4.82
N TYR A 307 -8.40 -11.19 5.66
CA TYR A 307 -8.93 -11.78 6.87
C TYR A 307 -9.16 -10.69 7.91
N THR A 308 -10.41 -10.38 8.21
CA THR A 308 -10.77 -9.46 9.30
C THR A 308 -11.09 -10.23 10.57
N ILE A 309 -11.00 -9.57 11.73
CA ILE A 309 -11.42 -10.17 13.00
C ILE A 309 -12.83 -10.77 12.89
N ASN A 310 -13.00 -11.92 13.51
CA ASN A 310 -14.18 -12.81 13.47
C ASN A 310 -14.54 -13.30 12.07
N ASP A 311 -13.59 -13.30 11.14
CA ASP A 311 -13.81 -13.62 9.72
C ASP A 311 -14.94 -12.80 9.06
N GLY A 312 -15.05 -11.51 9.41
CA GLY A 312 -16.11 -10.62 8.91
C GLY A 312 -16.22 -10.46 7.38
N ARG A 313 -15.26 -10.98 6.60
CA ARG A 313 -15.27 -10.99 5.13
C ARG A 313 -15.48 -12.39 4.51
N ASN A 314 -15.77 -13.41 5.33
CA ASN A 314 -15.96 -14.81 4.91
C ASN A 314 -14.74 -15.39 4.17
N THR A 315 -13.55 -15.06 4.67
CA THR A 315 -12.26 -15.49 4.15
C THR A 315 -12.09 -17.01 4.29
N MET A 316 -12.56 -17.59 5.41
CA MET A 316 -12.45 -19.04 5.62
C MET A 316 -13.36 -19.83 4.67
N LYS A 317 -14.52 -19.26 4.32
CA LYS A 317 -15.39 -19.83 3.28
C LYS A 317 -14.70 -19.80 1.91
N GLN A 318 -14.09 -18.67 1.54
CA GLN A 318 -13.34 -18.57 0.29
C GLN A 318 -12.15 -19.53 0.28
N LEU A 319 -11.43 -19.68 1.40
CA LEU A 319 -10.34 -20.63 1.52
C LEU A 319 -10.82 -22.05 1.22
N ALA A 320 -11.91 -22.51 1.83
CA ALA A 320 -12.48 -23.83 1.57
C ALA A 320 -12.82 -24.04 0.08
N GLN A 321 -13.44 -23.05 -0.55
CA GLN A 321 -13.77 -23.09 -1.98
C GLN A 321 -12.51 -23.23 -2.85
N ILE A 322 -11.42 -22.55 -2.48
CA ILE A 322 -10.16 -22.60 -3.24
C ILE A 322 -9.42 -23.92 -3.05
N VAL A 323 -9.39 -24.43 -1.81
CA VAL A 323 -8.48 -25.54 -1.45
C VAL A 323 -9.14 -26.92 -1.49
N ILE A 324 -10.46 -27.02 -1.34
CA ILE A 324 -11.16 -28.31 -1.36
C ILE A 324 -12.44 -28.29 -2.23
N ASP A 325 -12.66 -27.22 -3.00
CA ASP A 325 -13.85 -27.03 -3.85
C ASP A 325 -15.17 -27.25 -3.08
N GLY A 326 -15.23 -26.72 -1.85
CA GLY A 326 -16.32 -26.99 -0.92
C GLY A 326 -16.40 -26.04 0.27
N GLU A 327 -16.95 -26.53 1.37
CA GLU A 327 -17.05 -25.83 2.65
C GLU A 327 -16.43 -26.69 3.75
N PHE A 328 -15.69 -26.07 4.68
CA PHE A 328 -15.13 -26.78 5.83
C PHE A 328 -16.24 -27.31 6.75
N ARG A 329 -16.05 -28.51 7.28
CA ARG A 329 -17.00 -29.15 8.22
C ARG A 329 -17.13 -28.33 9.51
N GLY A 330 -18.34 -27.87 9.84
CA GLY A 330 -18.57 -27.17 11.11
C GLY A 330 -18.09 -25.72 11.12
N LEU A 331 -18.14 -25.02 9.99
CA LEU A 331 -18.20 -23.56 9.97
C LEU A 331 -19.56 -23.13 10.56
N SER A 332 -19.68 -23.09 11.88
CA SER A 332 -20.78 -22.35 12.50
C SER A 332 -20.53 -20.85 12.29
N MET A 333 -21.51 -20.18 11.67
CA MET A 333 -21.59 -18.72 11.52
C MET A 333 -21.28 -17.97 12.82
#